data_AF-A0A0G9H3N4-F1
#
_entry.id   AF-A0A0G9H3N4-F1
#
_cell.length_a   1.000
_cell.length_b   1.000
_cell.length_c   1.000
_cell.angle_alpha   90.00
_cell.angle_beta   90.00
_cell.angle_gamma   90.00
#
_symmetry.space_group_name_H-M   'P 1'
#
loop_
_entity.id
_entity.type
_entity.pdbx_description
1 polymer ?
#
loop_
_entity_poly.entity_id
_entity_poly.type
_entity_poly.pdbx_seq_one_letter_code
_entity_poly.pdbx_strand_id
1 'polypeptide(L)'
;MNTKTQLVFFMAVGGLLLAPHGLALGQSATAATSRETSAPSTEPPASDEEAADEAVKPLFKVSSVELMRSSHSPELDIVRVRGLSSTENWSDPQLVAMSRGPSADGMLDLLFVARAPDDASNATKFGPMEAIFVIEPGHPYKGIRVRSATNTVKLTQLPGYAEAQGREVDCSSCVGKTYVPKGGSASGKEAVREEDLPASTRVLHENDGIRTLDTDPNRLTLILGPNDRIVQAFWD
;
A
#
# COMPACT_ATOMS: atom_id res chain seq x y z
N MET A 1 23.00 -24.59 33.61
CA MET A 1 22.55 -25.98 33.84
C MET A 1 22.12 -26.54 32.49
N ASN A 2 22.79 -27.61 32.07
CA ASN A 2 22.61 -28.35 30.82
C ASN A 2 21.40 -29.28 30.88
N THR A 3 20.74 -29.49 29.73
CA THR A 3 20.19 -30.77 29.16
C THR A 3 19.27 -30.38 27.98
N LYS A 4 19.47 -30.65 26.68
CA LYS A 4 19.92 -31.80 25.86
C LYS A 4 18.91 -32.97 25.76
N THR A 5 18.50 -33.26 24.51
CA THR A 5 18.03 -34.56 23.92
C THR A 5 16.56 -34.95 24.25
N GLN A 6 15.72 -35.54 23.38
CA GLN A 6 15.92 -36.57 22.34
C GLN A 6 14.84 -36.57 21.22
N LEU A 7 15.25 -37.12 20.08
CA LEU A 7 14.47 -37.54 18.90
C LEU A 7 13.91 -38.97 19.13
N VAL A 8 12.69 -39.29 18.68
CA VAL A 8 12.20 -40.67 18.55
C VAL A 8 11.52 -40.88 17.20
N PHE A 9 12.01 -41.91 16.50
CA PHE A 9 11.53 -42.48 15.24
C PHE A 9 10.41 -43.49 15.52
N PHE A 10 9.35 -43.52 14.71
CA PHE A 10 8.44 -44.67 14.63
C PHE A 10 8.23 -45.08 13.17
N MET A 11 8.58 -46.35 12.88
CA MET A 11 8.25 -47.10 11.67
C MET A 11 7.07 -48.05 11.97
N ALA A 12 6.14 -48.19 11.01
CA ALA A 12 5.31 -49.38 10.75
C ALA A 12 4.59 -49.14 9.39
N VAL A 13 4.87 -49.81 8.27
CA VAL A 13 4.64 -51.22 7.85
C VAL A 13 3.15 -51.59 7.65
N GLY A 14 2.82 -51.96 6.40
CA GLY A 14 1.65 -52.76 6.02
C GLY A 14 0.67 -52.00 5.11
N GLY A 15 0.23 -52.46 3.94
CA GLY A 15 0.37 -53.76 3.29
C GLY A 15 -0.10 -53.71 1.83
N LEU A 16 0.29 -54.76 1.10
CA LEU A 16 0.08 -55.07 -0.31
C LEU A 16 -1.40 -55.25 -0.72
N LEU A 17 -1.58 -55.34 -2.06
CA LEU A 17 -2.56 -56.08 -2.90
C LEU A 17 -3.22 -55.10 -3.90
N LEU A 18 -3.42 -55.32 -5.21
CA LEU A 18 -3.21 -56.40 -6.18
C LEU A 18 -3.36 -55.78 -7.59
N ALA A 19 -2.67 -56.34 -8.60
CA ALA A 19 -2.71 -55.94 -10.01
C ALA A 19 -3.99 -56.44 -10.76
N PRO A 20 -4.24 -56.07 -12.04
CA PRO A 20 -3.58 -56.70 -13.21
C PRO A 20 -3.23 -55.71 -14.35
N HIS A 21 -2.06 -55.75 -15.01
CA HIS A 21 -1.59 -56.68 -16.06
C HIS A 21 -2.47 -56.72 -17.33
N GLY A 22 -2.25 -55.75 -18.23
CA GLY A 22 -2.56 -55.87 -19.65
C GLY A 22 -1.27 -56.04 -20.45
N LEU A 23 -1.09 -57.24 -21.02
CA LEU A 23 0.00 -57.58 -21.95
C LEU A 23 -0.36 -57.11 -23.36
N ALA A 24 0.58 -56.43 -24.04
CA ALA A 24 0.63 -56.41 -25.50
C ALA A 24 2.09 -56.52 -25.95
N LEU A 25 2.36 -57.59 -26.69
CA LEU A 25 3.63 -57.96 -27.30
C LEU A 25 3.93 -57.11 -28.55
N GLY A 26 5.19 -56.68 -28.64
CA GLY A 26 6.03 -56.97 -29.81
C GLY A 26 6.16 -55.89 -30.88
N GLN A 27 7.36 -55.29 -30.97
CA GLN A 27 8.10 -55.21 -32.23
C GLN A 27 9.60 -54.90 -31.99
N SER A 28 10.41 -55.38 -32.92
CA SER A 28 11.80 -55.82 -32.74
C SER A 28 12.88 -54.73 -32.76
N ALA A 29 13.95 -55.04 -32.00
CA ALA A 29 15.36 -54.66 -32.07
C ALA A 29 15.86 -53.70 -33.19
N THR A 30 16.65 -52.70 -32.79
CA THR A 30 18.11 -52.64 -33.09
C THR A 30 18.82 -51.58 -32.25
N ALA A 31 20.09 -51.85 -31.97
CA ALA A 31 20.94 -51.22 -30.96
C ALA A 31 21.45 -49.82 -31.32
N ALA A 32 21.67 -48.98 -30.30
CA ALA A 32 22.86 -48.13 -30.19
C ALA A 32 23.04 -47.65 -28.74
N THR A 33 24.20 -47.97 -28.19
CA THR A 33 24.70 -47.54 -26.89
C THR A 33 24.95 -46.03 -26.88
N SER A 34 24.21 -45.31 -26.04
CA SER A 34 24.63 -44.00 -25.51
C SER A 34 24.40 -44.02 -24.00
N ARG A 35 25.50 -44.02 -23.28
CA ARG A 35 25.57 -43.90 -21.83
C ARG A 35 25.32 -42.43 -21.51
N GLU A 36 24.17 -42.09 -20.97
CA GLU A 36 23.93 -40.75 -20.42
C GLU A 36 23.56 -40.84 -18.96
N THR A 37 24.49 -40.31 -18.16
CA THR A 37 24.47 -40.15 -16.72
C THR A 37 23.22 -39.43 -16.26
N SER A 38 22.31 -40.13 -15.57
CA SER A 38 21.19 -39.49 -14.88
C SER A 38 21.70 -38.86 -13.59
N ALA A 39 21.89 -37.54 -13.60
CA ALA A 39 22.14 -36.73 -12.41
C ALA A 39 20.88 -36.72 -11.50
N PRO A 40 21.04 -36.62 -10.17
CA PRO A 40 19.92 -36.59 -9.24
C PRO A 40 19.12 -35.29 -9.42
N SER A 41 17.80 -35.43 -9.48
CA SER A 41 16.86 -34.31 -9.46
C SER A 41 16.95 -33.59 -8.12
N THR A 42 17.68 -32.47 -8.09
CA THR A 42 17.57 -31.48 -7.02
C THR A 42 16.26 -30.74 -7.23
N GLU A 43 15.24 -31.12 -6.47
CA GLU A 43 14.04 -30.33 -6.29
C GLU A 43 14.46 -29.01 -5.62
N PRO A 44 14.26 -27.83 -6.26
CA PRO A 44 14.58 -26.58 -5.60
C PRO A 44 13.64 -26.40 -4.40
N PRO A 45 14.12 -25.91 -3.24
CA PRO A 45 13.23 -25.57 -2.16
C PRO A 45 12.26 -24.50 -2.67
N ALA A 46 10.98 -24.67 -2.36
CA ALA A 46 10.01 -23.60 -2.49
C ALA A 46 10.59 -22.39 -1.74
N SER A 47 10.94 -21.36 -2.48
CA SER A 47 11.23 -20.06 -1.91
C SER A 47 9.96 -19.61 -1.20
N ASP A 48 10.01 -19.50 0.12
CA ASP A 48 9.09 -18.70 0.92
C ASP A 48 9.29 -17.19 0.59
N GLU A 49 9.28 -16.84 -0.70
CA GLU A 49 9.26 -15.47 -1.22
C GLU A 49 7.91 -15.22 -1.90
N GLU A 50 6.83 -15.56 -1.21
CA GLU A 50 5.49 -15.11 -1.56
C GLU A 50 4.62 -15.04 -0.30
N ALA A 51 5.18 -14.53 0.79
CA ALA A 51 4.35 -13.79 1.73
C ALA A 51 3.95 -12.53 0.98
N ALA A 52 2.70 -12.49 0.52
CA ALA A 52 2.12 -11.40 -0.24
C ALA A 52 2.67 -10.06 0.26
N ASP A 53 3.19 -9.28 -0.68
CA ASP A 53 3.33 -7.84 -0.59
C ASP A 53 1.97 -7.28 -0.17
N GLU A 54 1.67 -7.29 1.14
CA GLU A 54 0.48 -6.68 1.72
C GLU A 54 0.57 -5.22 1.34
N ALA A 55 -0.15 -4.85 0.28
CA ALA A 55 0.33 -3.86 -0.66
C ALA A 55 0.48 -2.50 0.02
N VAL A 56 1.72 -2.16 0.36
CA VAL A 56 2.05 -0.87 0.95
C VAL A 56 1.72 0.21 -0.09
N LYS A 57 0.77 1.10 0.24
CA LYS A 57 0.30 2.18 -0.64
C LYS A 57 0.73 3.54 -0.12
N PRO A 58 0.92 4.54 -1.00
CA PRO A 58 1.04 5.93 -0.56
C PRO A 58 -0.18 6.34 0.27
N LEU A 59 0.05 7.04 1.37
CA LEU A 59 -1.04 7.64 2.13
C LEU A 59 -1.77 8.70 1.30
N PHE A 60 -3.02 8.98 1.68
CA PHE A 60 -3.85 9.95 0.98
C PHE A 60 -3.18 11.33 0.90
N LYS A 61 -2.74 11.88 2.05
CA LYS A 61 -2.16 13.22 2.13
C LYS A 61 -1.08 13.34 3.20
N VAL A 62 -0.04 14.12 2.92
CA VAL A 62 0.88 14.65 3.95
C VAL A 62 0.28 15.94 4.52
N SER A 63 0.14 16.01 5.83
CA SER A 63 -0.33 17.19 6.56
C SER A 63 0.84 18.05 7.03
N SER A 64 1.89 17.45 7.61
CA SER A 64 3.04 18.20 8.11
C SER A 64 4.34 17.40 8.04
N VAL A 65 5.45 18.12 7.92
CA VAL A 65 6.82 17.60 7.98
C VAL A 65 7.62 18.45 8.95
N GLU A 66 8.27 17.80 9.90
CA GLU A 66 9.10 18.44 10.91
C GLU A 66 10.45 17.75 10.98
N LEU A 67 11.53 18.50 11.13
CA LEU A 67 12.83 17.96 11.51
C LEU A 67 13.23 18.51 12.87
N MET A 68 13.46 17.58 13.80
CA MET A 68 13.94 17.84 15.16
C MET A 68 15.36 17.31 15.29
N ARG A 69 16.24 18.07 15.97
CA ARG A 69 17.59 17.60 16.30
C ARG A 69 17.66 17.11 17.74
N SER A 70 18.22 15.93 17.96
CA SER A 70 18.46 15.44 19.32
C SER A 70 19.49 16.32 20.04
N SER A 71 19.27 16.53 21.34
CA SER A 71 20.18 17.31 22.19
C SER A 71 21.34 16.51 22.79
N HIS A 72 21.34 15.19 22.58
CA HIS A 72 22.35 14.26 23.11
C HIS A 72 23.22 13.72 21.98
N SER A 73 24.50 13.48 22.28
CA SER A 73 25.46 12.93 21.33
C SER A 73 25.28 11.41 21.12
N PRO A 74 25.31 10.90 19.87
CA PRO A 74 25.44 11.67 18.63
C PRO A 74 24.17 12.45 18.31
N GLU A 75 24.31 13.69 17.82
CA GLU A 75 23.17 14.51 17.38
C GLU A 75 22.51 13.85 16.17
N LEU A 76 21.27 13.38 16.34
CA LEU A 76 20.45 12.76 15.31
C LEU A 76 19.39 13.75 14.84
N ASP A 77 19.20 13.83 13.54
CA ASP A 77 18.09 14.55 12.95
C ASP A 77 16.93 13.57 12.72
N ILE A 78 15.78 13.86 13.34
CA ILE A 78 14.57 13.04 13.29
C ILE A 78 13.54 13.78 12.47
N VAL A 79 13.17 13.21 11.33
CA VAL A 79 12.04 13.67 10.54
C VAL A 79 10.77 13.06 11.12
N ARG A 80 9.83 13.89 11.54
CA ARG A 80 8.46 13.47 11.89
C ARG A 80 7.52 13.93 10.80
N VAL A 81 6.71 13.02 10.28
CA VAL A 81 5.71 13.30 9.25
C VAL A 81 4.35 12.91 9.77
N ARG A 82 3.37 13.81 9.60
CA ARG A 82 1.95 13.54 9.85
C ARG A 82 1.18 13.61 8.56
N GLY A 83 0.12 12.83 8.47
CA GLY A 83 -0.70 12.74 7.27
C GLY A 83 -2.06 12.13 7.57
N LEU A 84 -2.79 11.89 6.49
CA LEU A 84 -4.13 11.33 6.48
C LEU A 84 -4.15 10.12 5.55
N SER A 85 -4.81 9.05 5.98
CA SER A 85 -5.33 7.98 5.13
C SER A 85 -6.78 8.28 4.73
N SER A 86 -7.25 7.66 3.66
CA SER A 86 -8.63 7.79 3.18
C SER A 86 -9.68 7.37 4.21
N THR A 87 -9.34 6.36 5.03
CA THR A 87 -10.20 5.79 6.09
C THR A 87 -9.40 5.49 7.36
N GLU A 88 -10.09 5.23 8.48
CA GLU A 88 -9.46 5.04 9.80
C GLU A 88 -8.79 3.67 10.00
N ASN A 89 -9.03 2.70 9.13
CA ASN A 89 -8.57 1.30 9.27
C ASN A 89 -7.24 0.97 8.59
N TRP A 90 -6.53 1.98 8.07
CA TRP A 90 -5.16 1.81 7.58
C TRP A 90 -4.19 1.50 8.73
N SER A 91 -3.05 0.89 8.43
CA SER A 91 -2.06 0.48 9.45
C SER A 91 -0.61 0.64 8.98
N ASP A 92 0.33 0.47 9.91
CA ASP A 92 1.78 0.45 9.64
C ASP A 92 2.32 1.64 8.81
N PRO A 93 2.14 2.89 9.28
CA PRO A 93 2.66 4.06 8.59
C PRO A 93 4.20 4.09 8.59
N GLN A 94 4.81 4.34 7.44
CA GLN A 94 6.26 4.31 7.24
C GLN A 94 6.73 5.39 6.28
N LEU A 95 7.98 5.84 6.46
CA LEU A 95 8.66 6.73 5.52
C LEU A 95 9.74 5.95 4.78
N VAL A 96 9.64 5.94 3.45
CA VAL A 96 10.58 5.23 2.57
C VAL A 96 11.38 6.24 1.76
N ALA A 97 12.70 6.16 1.81
CA ALA A 97 13.56 6.98 0.97
C ALA A 97 13.44 6.54 -0.50
N MET A 98 13.16 7.48 -1.40
CA MET A 98 12.98 7.19 -2.83
C MET A 98 14.30 6.97 -3.57
N SER A 99 15.41 7.45 -3.01
CA SER A 99 16.74 7.36 -3.59
C SER A 99 17.80 7.07 -2.54
N ARG A 100 18.90 6.45 -2.98
CA ARG A 100 20.12 6.36 -2.18
C ARG A 100 20.88 7.68 -2.28
N GLY A 101 20.63 8.60 -1.35
CA GLY A 101 21.28 9.91 -1.28
C GLY A 101 20.43 11.06 -1.83
N PRO A 102 21.00 12.29 -1.86
CA PRO A 102 20.26 13.51 -2.20
C PRO A 102 19.84 13.53 -3.67
N SER A 103 18.65 14.08 -3.92
CA SER A 103 18.22 14.44 -5.27
C SER A 103 19.11 15.52 -5.89
N ALA A 104 18.98 15.76 -7.19
CA ALA A 104 19.77 16.75 -7.93
C ALA A 104 19.70 18.17 -7.34
N ASP A 105 18.61 18.51 -6.65
CA ASP A 105 18.40 19.76 -5.94
C ASP A 105 18.89 19.76 -4.48
N GLY A 106 19.49 18.66 -4.02
CA GLY A 106 20.02 18.47 -2.67
C GLY A 106 18.99 18.02 -1.64
N MET A 107 17.78 17.62 -2.05
CA MET A 107 16.70 17.22 -1.14
C MET A 107 16.76 15.73 -0.77
N LEU A 108 16.36 15.38 0.45
CA LEU A 108 15.97 14.02 0.80
C LEU A 108 14.52 13.80 0.35
N ASP A 109 14.30 12.87 -0.59
CA ASP A 109 12.97 12.47 -1.03
C ASP A 109 12.45 11.27 -0.24
N LEU A 110 11.34 11.47 0.47
CA LEU A 110 10.63 10.44 1.21
C LEU A 110 9.23 10.23 0.60
N LEU A 111 8.79 8.98 0.56
CA LEU A 111 7.41 8.59 0.28
C LEU A 111 6.76 8.20 1.61
N PHE A 112 5.58 8.78 1.90
CA PHE A 112 4.81 8.41 3.08
C PHE A 112 3.78 7.35 2.70
N VAL A 113 3.96 6.15 3.24
CA VAL A 113 3.20 4.96 2.89
C VAL A 113 2.60 4.29 4.12
N ALA A 114 1.63 3.43 3.89
CA ALA A 114 0.98 2.62 4.92
C ALA A 114 0.33 1.39 4.26
N ARG A 115 -0.09 0.43 5.08
CA ARG A 115 -0.93 -0.68 4.65
C ARG A 115 -2.38 -0.23 4.55
N ALA A 116 -2.93 -0.35 3.34
CA ALA A 116 -4.34 -0.09 3.07
C ALA A 116 -5.21 -1.28 3.52
N PRO A 117 -6.51 -1.07 3.81
CA PRO A 117 -7.44 -2.18 3.98
C PRO A 117 -7.60 -2.99 2.69
N ASP A 118 -7.88 -4.27 2.82
CA ASP A 118 -8.04 -5.20 1.68
C ASP A 118 -9.33 -4.97 0.88
N ASP A 119 -10.37 -4.49 1.57
CA ASP A 119 -11.70 -4.28 1.01
C ASP A 119 -12.07 -2.80 0.94
N ALA A 120 -12.82 -2.47 -0.10
CA ALA A 120 -13.54 -1.21 -0.20
C ALA A 120 -14.38 -0.98 1.06
N SER A 121 -14.48 0.28 1.48
CA SER A 121 -15.19 0.65 2.70
C SER A 121 -16.03 1.90 2.52
N ASN A 122 -17.15 1.97 3.22
CA ASN A 122 -17.97 3.18 3.23
C ASN A 122 -17.13 4.41 3.62
N ALA A 123 -17.47 5.58 3.09
CA ALA A 123 -16.78 6.80 3.43
C ALA A 123 -16.85 7.06 4.95
N THR A 124 -15.71 6.96 5.63
CA THR A 124 -15.54 7.34 7.03
C THR A 124 -14.78 8.66 7.13
N LYS A 125 -14.43 9.07 8.35
CA LYS A 125 -13.44 10.13 8.52
C LYS A 125 -12.09 9.67 7.98
N PHE A 126 -11.24 10.64 7.64
CA PHE A 126 -9.83 10.38 7.38
C PHE A 126 -9.16 9.79 8.63
N GLY A 127 -8.25 8.84 8.43
CA GLY A 127 -7.41 8.29 9.49
C GLY A 127 -6.15 9.12 9.70
N PRO A 128 -5.89 9.68 10.89
CA PRO A 128 -4.63 10.37 11.15
C PRO A 128 -3.46 9.37 11.23
N MET A 129 -2.37 9.68 10.54
CA MET A 129 -1.17 8.85 10.48
C MET A 129 0.09 9.63 10.84
N GLU A 130 1.04 8.97 11.50
CA GLU A 130 2.34 9.54 11.86
C GLU A 130 3.45 8.51 11.65
N ALA A 131 4.59 8.95 11.11
CA ALA A 131 5.80 8.15 11.00
C ALA A 131 7.04 9.01 11.22
N ILE A 132 8.14 8.35 11.59
CA ILE A 132 9.44 8.98 11.80
C ILE A 132 10.52 8.37 10.89
N PHE A 133 11.47 9.19 10.47
CA PHE A 133 12.64 8.79 9.71
C PHE A 133 13.89 9.43 10.33
N VAL A 134 14.86 8.61 10.71
CA VAL A 134 16.10 9.09 11.31
C VAL A 134 17.14 9.32 10.23
N ILE A 135 17.76 10.49 10.22
CA ILE A 135 18.86 10.84 9.33
C ILE A 135 20.16 10.79 10.12
N GLU A 136 21.17 10.15 9.54
CA GLU A 136 22.50 10.08 10.12
C GLU A 136 23.13 11.48 10.27
N PRO A 137 23.97 11.68 11.31
CA PRO A 137 24.69 12.93 11.51
C PRO A 137 25.56 13.29 10.28
N GLY A 138 25.65 14.58 9.95
CA GLY A 138 26.51 15.07 8.86
C GLY A 138 25.95 14.82 7.45
N HIS A 139 24.65 14.57 7.33
CA HIS A 139 23.99 14.33 6.05
C HIS A 139 24.15 15.49 5.05
N PRO A 140 24.15 15.22 3.74
CA PRO A 140 24.32 16.25 2.71
C PRO A 140 23.04 17.01 2.34
N TYR A 141 21.89 16.64 2.93
CA TYR A 141 20.59 17.18 2.52
C TYR A 141 20.40 18.65 2.90
N LYS A 142 19.92 19.44 1.94
CA LYS A 142 19.56 20.86 2.08
C LYS A 142 18.10 21.07 2.50
N GLY A 143 17.31 20.01 2.47
CA GLY A 143 15.90 20.01 2.81
C GLY A 143 15.30 18.62 2.66
N ILE A 144 14.05 18.49 3.09
CA ILE A 144 13.27 17.24 3.03
C ILE A 144 12.03 17.48 2.18
N ARG A 145 11.73 16.52 1.31
CA ARG A 145 10.53 16.52 0.49
C ARG A 145 9.80 15.21 0.71
N VAL A 146 8.57 15.31 1.21
CA VAL A 146 7.73 14.14 1.48
C VAL A 146 6.56 14.12 0.52
N ARG A 147 6.35 12.96 -0.11
CA ARG A 147 5.29 12.74 -1.09
C ARG A 147 4.23 11.80 -0.54
N SER A 148 2.99 12.04 -0.92
CA SER A 148 1.82 11.18 -0.70
C SER A 148 1.13 10.91 -2.05
N ALA A 149 -0.04 10.27 -2.03
CA ALA A 149 -0.87 10.08 -3.21
C ALA A 149 -1.32 11.41 -3.83
N THR A 150 -1.67 12.41 -3.01
CA THR A 150 -2.32 13.64 -3.50
C THR A 150 -1.46 14.90 -3.43
N ASN A 151 -0.41 14.92 -2.62
CA ASN A 151 0.39 16.12 -2.43
C ASN A 151 1.88 15.87 -2.14
N THR A 152 2.61 16.98 -2.04
CA THR A 152 4.01 16.99 -1.64
C THR A 152 4.25 18.16 -0.69
N VAL A 153 4.89 17.90 0.44
CA VAL A 153 5.32 18.93 1.40
C VAL A 153 6.83 19.03 1.40
N LYS A 154 7.35 20.26 1.38
CA LYS A 154 8.78 20.55 1.37
C LYS A 154 9.17 21.32 2.62
N LEU A 155 10.17 20.82 3.33
CA LEU A 155 10.83 21.50 4.43
C LEU A 155 12.23 21.93 3.98
N THR A 156 12.46 23.23 3.88
CA THR A 156 13.73 23.81 3.41
C THR A 156 14.57 24.43 4.52
N GLN A 157 14.01 24.60 5.72
CA GLN A 157 14.71 25.06 6.91
C GLN A 157 14.92 23.86 7.84
N LEU A 158 16.18 23.47 8.07
CA LEU A 158 16.55 22.33 8.90
C LEU A 158 17.39 22.81 10.10
N PRO A 159 17.00 22.52 11.36
CA PRO A 159 15.70 22.01 11.80
C PRO A 159 14.55 22.98 11.54
N GLY A 160 13.31 22.47 11.50
CA GLY A 160 12.14 23.29 11.20
C GLY A 160 10.85 22.50 10.99
N TYR A 161 9.81 23.21 10.58
CA TYR A 161 8.45 22.68 10.37
C TYR A 161 7.85 23.23 9.07
N ALA A 162 7.11 22.40 8.36
CA ALA A 162 6.34 22.75 7.17
C ALA A 162 4.98 22.05 7.20
N GLU A 163 3.94 22.74 6.73
CA GLU A 163 2.55 22.24 6.74
C GLU A 163 1.90 22.40 5.37
N ALA A 164 1.12 21.39 4.99
CA ALA A 164 0.33 21.43 3.78
C ALA A 164 -0.82 22.43 3.92
N GLN A 165 -1.15 23.08 2.80
CA GLN A 165 -2.33 23.93 2.70
C GLN A 165 -3.53 23.13 2.18
N GLY A 166 -4.73 23.67 2.40
CA GLY A 166 -5.98 23.10 1.89
C GLY A 166 -6.63 22.09 2.82
N ARG A 167 -7.95 21.97 2.68
CA ARG A 167 -8.80 21.06 3.44
C ARG A 167 -9.59 20.21 2.46
N GLU A 168 -9.43 18.90 2.56
CA GLU A 168 -10.21 17.92 1.82
C GLU A 168 -11.44 17.50 2.64
N VAL A 169 -12.51 17.11 1.94
CA VAL A 169 -13.71 16.52 2.55
C VAL A 169 -13.59 14.99 2.50
N ASP A 170 -13.71 14.34 3.66
CA ASP A 170 -13.65 12.87 3.83
C ASP A 170 -14.91 12.12 3.38
N CYS A 171 -15.95 12.87 3.03
CA CYS A 171 -17.28 12.40 2.66
C CYS A 171 -18.02 11.51 3.68
N SER A 172 -17.57 11.48 4.94
CA SER A 172 -18.24 10.77 6.05
C SER A 172 -19.70 11.20 6.27
N SER A 173 -20.09 12.36 5.75
CA SER A 173 -21.45 12.92 5.85
C SER A 173 -22.03 13.32 4.48
N CYS A 174 -21.55 12.74 3.39
CA CYS A 174 -22.00 13.09 2.04
C CYS A 174 -23.32 12.44 1.64
N VAL A 175 -23.58 11.21 2.10
CA VAL A 175 -24.79 10.48 1.71
C VAL A 175 -26.04 11.28 2.10
N GLY A 176 -26.97 11.43 1.16
CA GLY A 176 -28.18 12.22 1.30
C GLY A 176 -28.04 13.71 0.91
N LYS A 177 -26.83 14.21 0.66
CA LYS A 177 -26.58 15.55 0.13
C LYS A 177 -26.64 15.58 -1.39
N THR A 178 -26.77 16.76 -1.97
CA THR A 178 -26.73 16.98 -3.42
C THR A 178 -25.30 17.21 -3.87
N TYR A 179 -24.84 16.44 -4.84
CA TYR A 179 -23.56 16.66 -5.52
C TYR A 179 -23.66 17.88 -6.44
N VAL A 180 -22.61 18.69 -6.46
CA VAL A 180 -22.55 19.92 -7.25
C VAL A 180 -21.28 19.89 -8.09
N PRO A 181 -21.38 19.75 -9.42
CA PRO A 181 -20.22 19.73 -10.28
C PRO A 181 -19.49 21.07 -10.25
N LYS A 182 -18.20 21.06 -10.62
CA LYS A 182 -17.38 22.28 -10.65
C LYS A 182 -18.05 23.40 -11.44
N GLY A 183 -18.10 24.59 -10.85
CA GLY A 183 -18.75 25.78 -11.45
C GLY A 183 -20.28 25.82 -11.26
N GLY A 184 -20.87 24.79 -10.64
CA GLY A 184 -22.26 24.78 -10.22
C GLY A 184 -22.54 25.74 -9.06
N SER A 185 -23.73 26.34 -9.08
CA SER A 185 -24.22 27.14 -7.97
C SER A 185 -25.06 26.28 -7.04
N ALA A 186 -24.63 26.18 -5.78
CA ALA A 186 -25.42 25.57 -4.72
C ALA A 186 -25.24 26.37 -3.42
N SER A 187 -26.33 26.57 -2.70
CA SER A 187 -26.34 27.26 -1.42
C SER A 187 -26.73 26.29 -0.31
N GLY A 188 -26.01 26.37 0.81
CA GLY A 188 -26.33 25.64 2.05
C GLY A 188 -25.43 24.44 2.35
N LYS A 189 -25.68 23.84 3.52
CA LYS A 189 -24.91 22.71 4.08
C LYS A 189 -25.27 21.34 3.49
N GLU A 190 -26.31 21.32 2.65
CA GLU A 190 -26.85 20.13 1.99
C GLU A 190 -26.20 19.85 0.63
N ALA A 191 -25.18 20.63 0.25
CA ALA A 191 -24.43 20.45 -0.99
C ALA A 191 -23.02 19.93 -0.72
N VAL A 192 -22.57 19.02 -1.59
CA VAL A 192 -21.19 18.55 -1.67
C VAL A 192 -20.63 19.01 -3.01
N ARG A 193 -19.67 19.91 -2.95
CA ARG A 193 -19.06 20.52 -4.13
C ARG A 193 -17.90 19.69 -4.62
N GLU A 194 -17.83 19.47 -5.93
CA GLU A 194 -16.74 18.72 -6.55
C GLU A 194 -15.36 19.36 -6.27
N GLU A 195 -15.28 20.69 -6.16
CA GLU A 195 -14.03 21.38 -5.80
C GLU A 195 -13.51 21.09 -4.39
N ASP A 196 -14.37 20.60 -3.47
CA ASP A 196 -13.99 20.26 -2.10
C ASP A 196 -13.61 18.77 -1.94
N LEU A 197 -13.87 17.96 -2.98
CA LEU A 197 -13.60 16.54 -2.99
C LEU A 197 -12.17 16.23 -3.44
N PRO A 198 -11.63 15.04 -3.10
CA PRO A 198 -10.38 14.57 -3.66
C PRO A 198 -10.37 14.65 -5.19
N ALA A 199 -9.26 15.09 -5.79
CA ALA A 199 -9.15 15.22 -7.24
C ALA A 199 -9.33 13.89 -8.01
N SER A 200 -9.06 12.76 -7.35
CA SER A 200 -9.26 11.40 -7.86
C SER A 200 -10.71 10.91 -7.76
N THR A 201 -11.64 11.70 -7.22
CA THR A 201 -13.01 11.24 -6.97
C THR A 201 -13.69 10.78 -8.26
N ARG A 202 -14.26 9.58 -8.22
CA ARG A 202 -15.08 9.01 -9.28
C ARG A 202 -16.55 9.25 -8.97
N VAL A 203 -17.27 9.86 -9.91
CA VAL A 203 -18.71 10.12 -9.79
C VAL A 203 -19.44 9.26 -10.81
N LEU A 204 -20.38 8.45 -10.34
CA LEU A 204 -21.18 7.52 -11.14
C LEU A 204 -22.67 7.86 -10.98
N HIS A 205 -23.40 7.93 -12.08
CA HIS A 205 -24.86 8.01 -12.09
C HIS A 205 -25.47 6.61 -12.14
N GLU A 206 -26.78 6.53 -11.88
CA GLU A 206 -27.54 5.27 -11.84
C GLU A 206 -27.33 4.34 -13.05
N ASN A 207 -27.11 4.90 -14.25
CA ASN A 207 -26.94 4.13 -15.48
C ASN A 207 -25.49 4.05 -15.97
N ASP A 208 -24.54 4.59 -15.21
CA ASP A 208 -23.13 4.57 -15.58
C ASP A 208 -22.52 3.19 -15.32
N GLY A 209 -21.83 2.64 -16.32
CA GLY A 209 -20.99 1.46 -16.16
C GLY A 209 -19.60 1.80 -15.62
N ILE A 210 -18.95 0.82 -14.98
CA ILE A 210 -17.54 0.94 -14.55
C ILE A 210 -16.65 0.46 -15.71
N ARG A 211 -15.77 1.34 -16.19
CA ARG A 211 -14.91 1.07 -17.36
C ARG A 211 -13.62 0.31 -17.03
N THR A 212 -13.12 0.46 -15.80
CA THR A 212 -11.87 -0.13 -15.34
C THR A 212 -12.06 -0.72 -13.94
N LEU A 213 -11.44 -1.88 -13.70
CA LEU A 213 -11.47 -2.58 -12.42
C LEU A 213 -10.19 -2.35 -11.61
N ASP A 214 -9.46 -1.27 -11.88
CA ASP A 214 -8.34 -0.88 -11.02
C ASP A 214 -8.88 -0.51 -9.63
N THR A 215 -8.21 -0.92 -8.57
CA THR A 215 -8.53 -0.52 -7.19
C THR A 215 -7.51 0.50 -6.71
N ASP A 216 -7.99 1.62 -6.18
CA ASP A 216 -7.15 2.64 -5.57
C ASP A 216 -7.74 3.03 -4.21
N PRO A 217 -7.13 2.65 -3.08
CA PRO A 217 -7.70 2.94 -1.76
C PRO A 217 -7.72 4.44 -1.43
N ASN A 218 -7.10 5.30 -2.25
CA ASN A 218 -7.18 6.75 -2.18
C ASN A 218 -8.18 7.36 -3.17
N ARG A 219 -9.01 6.55 -3.82
CA ARG A 219 -10.10 7.00 -4.69
C ARG A 219 -11.44 6.93 -3.96
N LEU A 220 -12.05 8.09 -3.78
CA LEU A 220 -13.43 8.20 -3.36
C LEU A 220 -14.34 7.91 -4.56
N THR A 221 -15.33 7.05 -4.39
CA THR A 221 -16.39 6.83 -5.36
C THR A 221 -17.72 7.31 -4.79
N LEU A 222 -18.41 8.16 -5.55
CA LEU A 222 -19.77 8.61 -5.28
C LEU A 222 -20.74 7.99 -6.29
N ILE A 223 -21.85 7.46 -5.79
CA ILE A 223 -22.98 7.05 -6.63
C ILE A 223 -24.10 8.06 -6.44
N LEU A 224 -24.54 8.63 -7.55
CA LEU A 224 -25.62 9.61 -7.63
C LEU A 224 -26.92 8.92 -8.04
N GLY A 225 -27.96 9.14 -7.25
CA GLY A 225 -29.33 8.83 -7.59
C GLY A 225 -30.03 10.03 -8.26
N PRO A 226 -31.37 10.03 -8.30
CA PRO A 226 -32.15 11.12 -8.88
C PRO A 226 -31.81 12.49 -8.30
N ASN A 227 -31.80 13.52 -9.15
CA ASN A 227 -31.50 14.91 -8.79
C ASN A 227 -30.11 15.10 -8.17
N ASP A 228 -29.11 14.36 -8.66
CA ASP A 228 -27.70 14.41 -8.21
C ASP A 228 -27.53 14.16 -6.71
N ARG A 229 -28.46 13.41 -6.10
CA ARG A 229 -28.39 13.08 -4.69
C ARG A 229 -27.40 11.93 -4.48
N ILE A 230 -26.44 12.11 -3.58
CA ILE A 230 -25.47 11.08 -3.24
C ILE A 230 -26.20 9.97 -2.48
N VAL A 231 -26.33 8.80 -3.10
CA VAL A 231 -26.95 7.62 -2.48
C VAL A 231 -25.92 6.68 -1.85
N GLN A 232 -24.68 6.74 -2.33
CA GLN A 232 -23.56 5.99 -1.76
C GLN A 232 -22.25 6.76 -1.90
N ALA A 233 -21.38 6.63 -0.91
CA ALA A 233 -20.02 7.13 -0.92
C ALA A 233 -19.11 6.07 -0.27
N PHE A 234 -18.05 5.67 -0.95
CA PHE A 234 -17.10 4.67 -0.47
C PHE A 234 -15.70 4.93 -1.01
N TRP A 235 -14.69 4.45 -0.29
CA TRP A 235 -13.32 4.36 -0.77
C TRP A 235 -13.10 2.97 -1.34
N ASP A 236 -12.48 2.91 -2.52
CA ASP A 236 -12.27 1.67 -3.27
C ASP A 236 -11.38 0.65 -2.54
#